data_AF-A0A7L3MST8-F1
#
_entry.id   AF-A0A7L3MST8-F1
#
_cell.length_a   1.000
_cell.length_b   1.000
_cell.length_c   1.000
_cell.angle_alpha   90.00
_cell.angle_beta   90.00
_cell.angle_gamma   90.00
#
_symmetry.space_group_name_H-M   'P 1'
#
loop_
_entity.id
_entity.type
_entity.pdbx_description
1 polymer ?
#
loop_
_entity_poly.entity_id
_entity_poly.type
_entity_poly.pdbx_seq_one_letter_code
_entity_poly.pdbx_strand_id
1 'polypeptide(L)'
;MSLWVSRLGRAAAPWGQWGSSGPGSAALGSVLPGARIHTSSEQRLQYGWLAYMLGERASKKFTEYSKVFTVEGNLSSGKGKLAQKIAEKLGMKYFPEADIHYQDRISGDGKLLPDKFNGFCNLEKFYTDPRSPDGHSYRLQAWIFGNRVLQYADALEHLLSTG
;
A
#
# COMPACT_ATOMS: atom_id res chain seq x y z
N MET A 1 26.34 23.99 -3.71
CA MET A 1 25.60 25.22 -4.08
C MET A 1 24.14 24.82 -4.24
N SER A 2 23.39 24.50 -3.20
CA SER A 2 22.82 25.37 -2.13
C SER A 2 21.96 26.49 -2.68
N LEU A 3 20.64 26.25 -2.76
CA LEU A 3 19.63 27.28 -2.52
C LEU A 3 18.49 26.65 -1.71
N TRP A 4 18.60 26.83 -0.39
CA TRP A 4 17.53 26.68 0.58
C TRP A 4 16.53 27.83 0.40
N VAL A 5 15.23 27.53 0.42
CA VAL A 5 14.19 28.53 0.61
C VAL A 5 13.71 28.44 2.06
N SER A 6 14.11 29.43 2.85
CA SER A 6 13.63 29.71 4.20
C SER A 6 12.62 30.86 4.14
N ARG A 7 11.48 30.73 4.83
CA ARG A 7 10.59 31.80 5.36
C ARG A 7 9.44 31.08 6.09
N LEU A 8 8.96 31.42 7.28
CA LEU A 8 9.13 32.57 8.16
C LEU A 8 8.71 32.12 9.57
N GLY A 9 9.56 32.36 10.56
CA GLY A 9 9.13 32.42 11.95
C GLY A 9 8.34 33.69 12.20
N ARG A 10 7.25 33.60 12.99
CA ARG A 10 6.67 34.77 13.66
C ARG A 10 7.11 34.77 15.12
N ALA A 11 7.60 35.94 15.50
CA ALA A 11 8.17 36.29 16.78
C ALA A 11 7.13 36.32 17.91
N ALA A 12 7.67 36.14 19.11
CA ALA A 12 7.05 36.27 20.41
C ALA A 12 6.70 37.73 20.77
N ALA A 13 5.75 37.90 21.69
CA ALA A 13 5.71 38.93 22.74
C ALA A 13 4.64 38.55 23.80
N PRO A 14 4.58 39.16 25.01
CA PRO A 14 5.30 38.69 26.19
C PRO A 14 4.43 38.48 27.46
N TRP A 15 5.01 37.74 28.42
CA TRP A 15 4.99 37.87 29.88
C TRP A 15 3.73 38.41 30.60
N GLY A 16 3.18 37.56 31.47
CA GLY A 16 2.37 37.94 32.63
C GLY A 16 2.41 36.80 33.66
N GLN A 17 3.14 37.00 34.75
CA GLN A 17 3.24 36.09 35.90
C GLN A 17 2.43 36.68 37.07
N TRP A 18 2.15 35.85 38.08
CA TRP A 18 1.33 36.06 39.31
C TRP A 18 -0.12 35.59 39.13
N GLY A 19 -0.78 34.84 40.03
CA GLY A 19 -0.49 34.43 41.41
C GLY A 19 -1.57 33.42 41.84
N SER A 20 -1.41 32.90 43.05
CA SER A 20 -2.14 31.79 43.67
C SER A 20 -3.65 31.99 43.95
N SER A 21 -4.32 30.84 44.15
CA SER A 21 -5.43 30.55 45.11
C SER A 21 -6.89 30.56 44.62
N GLY A 22 -7.60 29.46 44.95
CA GLY A 22 -8.99 29.49 45.41
C GLY A 22 -10.07 28.95 44.45
N PRO A 23 -11.11 28.25 44.95
CA PRO A 23 -11.89 27.27 44.18
C PRO A 23 -13.22 27.82 43.66
N GLY A 24 -13.74 27.29 42.56
CA GLY A 24 -15.14 27.52 42.21
C GLY A 24 -15.54 27.21 40.78
N SER A 25 -16.55 26.37 40.66
CA SER A 25 -17.51 26.27 39.54
C SER A 25 -17.01 25.58 38.27
N ALA A 26 -17.26 24.27 38.26
CA ALA A 26 -17.37 23.46 37.06
C ALA A 26 -18.44 24.04 36.11
N ALA A 27 -17.98 24.68 35.03
CA ALA A 27 -18.78 24.85 33.84
C ALA A 27 -18.55 23.62 32.95
N LEU A 28 -19.54 22.71 32.95
CA LEU A 28 -19.65 21.62 31.98
C LEU A 28 -19.90 22.22 30.58
N GLY A 29 -18.82 22.66 29.94
CA GLY A 29 -18.81 22.90 28.51
C GLY A 29 -18.84 21.56 27.80
N SER A 30 -20.00 21.16 27.32
CA SER A 30 -20.16 20.01 26.43
C SER A 30 -19.37 20.27 25.15
N VAL A 31 -18.13 19.77 25.11
CA VAL A 31 -17.35 19.68 23.87
C VAL A 31 -18.08 18.66 23.00
N LEU A 32 -18.88 19.16 22.06
CA LEU A 32 -19.46 18.33 21.01
C LEU A 32 -18.30 17.63 20.30
N PRO A 33 -18.27 16.29 20.22
CA PRO A 33 -17.21 15.58 19.51
C PRO A 33 -17.32 15.97 18.04
N GLY A 34 -16.36 16.79 17.59
CA GLY A 34 -16.26 17.17 16.19
C GLY A 34 -16.23 15.89 15.36
N ALA A 35 -17.26 15.71 14.54
CA ALA A 35 -17.32 14.61 13.59
C ALA A 35 -16.10 14.70 12.68
N ARG A 36 -15.10 13.86 12.96
CA ARG A 36 -13.93 13.72 12.12
C ARG A 36 -14.39 12.97 10.88
N ILE A 37 -14.65 13.71 9.80
CA ILE A 37 -14.85 13.09 8.50
C ILE A 37 -13.54 12.36 8.21
N HIS A 38 -13.57 11.04 8.25
CA HIS A 38 -12.49 10.22 7.73
C HIS A 38 -12.48 10.43 6.22
N THR A 39 -11.74 11.44 5.77
CA THR A 39 -11.41 11.57 4.35
C THR A 39 -10.53 10.38 4.02
N SER A 40 -11.08 9.38 3.33
CA SER A 40 -10.28 8.34 2.67
C SER A 40 -9.17 9.01 1.85
N SER A 41 -8.02 8.38 1.70
CA SER A 41 -7.00 8.88 0.78
C SER A 41 -7.64 9.10 -0.60
N GLU A 42 -7.71 10.33 -1.08
CA GLU A 42 -8.18 10.62 -2.44
C GLU A 42 -7.22 9.96 -3.42
N GLN A 43 -7.55 8.76 -3.89
CA GLN A 43 -6.94 8.23 -5.09
C GLN A 43 -7.51 9.01 -6.26
N ARG A 44 -6.68 9.87 -6.86
CA ARG A 44 -7.04 10.62 -8.06
C ARG A 44 -7.23 9.65 -9.22
N LEU A 45 -8.48 9.33 -9.54
CA LEU A 45 -8.85 8.54 -10.71
C LEU A 45 -8.34 9.24 -11.97
N GLN A 46 -7.27 8.70 -12.57
CA GLN A 46 -6.72 9.21 -13.83
C GLN A 46 -7.53 8.71 -15.03
N TYR A 47 -8.07 7.50 -14.96
CA TYR A 47 -8.94 6.92 -15.97
C TYR A 47 -10.37 6.83 -15.44
N GLY A 48 -11.34 7.21 -16.28
CA GLY A 48 -12.76 7.23 -15.94
C GLY A 48 -13.63 7.35 -17.18
N TRP A 49 -14.93 7.55 -16.98
CA TRP A 49 -15.90 7.60 -18.09
C TRP A 49 -15.57 8.65 -19.16
N LEU A 50 -15.09 9.83 -18.75
CA LEU A 50 -14.69 10.89 -19.67
C LEU A 50 -13.49 10.46 -20.55
N ALA A 51 -12.46 9.85 -19.97
CA ALA A 51 -11.30 9.36 -20.73
C ALA A 51 -11.72 8.29 -21.76
N TYR A 52 -12.62 7.38 -21.35
CA TYR A 52 -13.19 6.38 -22.24
C TYR A 52 -13.99 7.00 -23.40
N MET A 53 -14.85 7.98 -23.11
CA MET A 53 -15.64 8.69 -24.12
C MET A 53 -14.78 9.52 -25.08
N LEU A 54 -13.69 10.11 -24.58
CA LEU A 54 -12.69 10.82 -25.38
C LEU A 54 -11.80 9.89 -26.22
N GLY A 55 -12.03 8.58 -26.14
CA GLY A 55 -11.46 7.60 -27.05
C GLY A 55 -10.21 6.89 -26.53
N GLU A 56 -9.87 7.04 -25.26
CA GLU A 56 -8.88 6.18 -24.60
C GLU A 56 -9.49 4.80 -24.37
N ARG A 57 -9.20 3.87 -25.28
CA ARG A 57 -9.67 2.48 -25.23
C ARG A 57 -8.48 1.56 -25.12
N ALA A 58 -8.56 0.60 -24.19
CA ALA A 58 -7.52 -0.42 -24.03
C ALA A 58 -7.26 -1.18 -25.34
N SER A 59 -8.30 -1.44 -26.14
CA SER A 59 -8.20 -2.14 -27.43
C SER A 59 -7.26 -1.48 -28.46
N LYS A 60 -6.98 -0.17 -28.32
CA LYS A 60 -6.03 0.54 -29.19
C LYS A 60 -4.57 0.27 -28.81
N LYS A 61 -4.33 -0.10 -27.54
CA LYS A 61 -2.99 -0.35 -26.98
C LYS A 61 -2.63 -1.83 -27.02
N PHE A 62 -3.63 -2.71 -27.01
CA PHE A 62 -3.44 -4.15 -27.11
C PHE A 62 -2.76 -4.58 -28.43
N THR A 63 -1.76 -5.43 -28.30
CA THR A 63 -1.07 -6.13 -29.38
C THR A 63 -1.22 -7.65 -29.20
N GLU A 64 -0.74 -8.45 -30.16
CA GLU A 64 -0.73 -9.91 -30.04
C GLU A 64 0.14 -10.42 -28.87
N TYR A 65 1.12 -9.61 -28.44
CA TYR A 65 2.07 -9.94 -27.38
C TYR A 65 1.62 -9.49 -25.99
N SER A 66 0.51 -8.76 -25.90
CA SER A 66 -0.11 -8.28 -24.68
C SER A 66 -0.80 -9.41 -23.92
N LYS A 67 -0.01 -10.29 -23.29
CA LYS A 67 -0.48 -11.48 -22.57
C LYS A 67 0.07 -11.50 -21.15
N VAL A 68 -0.70 -12.03 -20.22
CA VAL A 68 -0.22 -12.28 -18.85
C VAL A 68 0.33 -13.69 -18.77
N PHE A 69 1.59 -13.83 -18.37
CA PHE A 69 2.21 -15.12 -18.11
C PHE A 69 2.35 -15.35 -16.60
N THR A 70 1.75 -16.43 -16.10
CA THR A 70 1.90 -16.86 -14.72
C THR A 70 2.85 -18.05 -14.67
N VAL A 71 3.95 -17.93 -13.93
CA VAL A 71 4.93 -19.00 -13.76
C VAL A 71 4.72 -19.66 -12.41
N GLU A 72 4.11 -20.84 -12.43
CA GLU A 72 3.85 -21.66 -11.24
C GLU A 72 4.97 -22.68 -10.99
N GLY A 73 5.16 -23.06 -9.73
CA GLY A 73 6.15 -24.07 -9.34
C GLY A 73 6.25 -24.25 -7.84
N ASN A 74 6.82 -25.39 -7.43
CA ASN A 74 7.02 -25.71 -6.01
C ASN A 74 8.03 -24.74 -5.35
N LEU A 75 8.05 -24.74 -4.02
CA LEU A 75 9.03 -23.98 -3.25
C LEU A 75 10.45 -24.39 -3.66
N SER A 76 11.33 -23.41 -3.83
CA SER A 76 12.73 -23.59 -4.24
C SER A 76 12.97 -24.15 -5.66
N SER A 77 11.97 -24.25 -6.54
CA SER A 77 12.16 -24.68 -7.94
C SER A 77 12.80 -23.61 -8.86
N GLY A 78 13.17 -22.44 -8.33
CA GLY A 78 13.80 -21.36 -9.12
C GLY A 78 12.85 -20.60 -10.05
N LYS A 79 11.52 -20.75 -9.87
CA LYS A 79 10.47 -20.15 -10.70
C LYS A 79 10.62 -18.64 -10.93
N GLY A 80 11.02 -17.88 -9.90
CA GLY A 80 11.24 -16.43 -10.02
C GLY A 80 12.35 -16.06 -11.01
N LYS A 81 13.45 -16.83 -11.05
CA LYS A 81 14.55 -16.59 -11.99
C LYS A 81 14.14 -16.90 -13.43
N LEU A 82 13.29 -17.91 -13.63
CA LEU A 82 12.73 -18.23 -14.94
C LEU A 82 11.79 -17.11 -15.42
N ALA A 83 10.88 -16.67 -14.55
CA ALA A 83 9.94 -15.58 -14.85
C ALA A 83 10.68 -14.29 -15.20
N GLN A 84 11.73 -13.94 -14.47
CA GLN A 84 12.57 -12.78 -14.78
C GLN A 84 13.22 -12.88 -16.17
N LYS A 85 13.82 -14.04 -16.50
CA LYS A 85 14.42 -14.25 -17.83
C LYS A 85 13.41 -14.18 -18.97
N ILE A 86 12.19 -14.69 -18.75
CA ILE A 86 11.10 -14.60 -19.74
C ILE A 86 10.72 -13.14 -19.96
N ALA A 87 10.53 -12.39 -18.87
CA ALA A 87 10.19 -10.97 -18.94
C ALA A 87 11.28 -10.16 -19.67
N GLU A 88 12.56 -10.38 -19.36
CA GLU A 88 13.68 -9.71 -20.02
C GLU A 88 13.76 -10.05 -21.52
N LYS A 89 13.54 -11.31 -21.89
CA LYS A 89 13.60 -11.74 -23.31
C LYS A 89 12.41 -11.25 -24.14
N LEU A 90 11.23 -11.16 -23.54
CA LEU A 90 10.01 -10.72 -24.22
C LEU A 90 9.75 -9.22 -24.08
N GLY A 91 10.59 -8.49 -23.33
CA GLY A 91 10.42 -7.06 -23.07
C GLY A 91 9.20 -6.74 -22.21
N MET A 92 8.79 -7.66 -21.33
CA MET A 92 7.59 -7.55 -20.50
C MET A 92 7.93 -7.03 -19.11
N LYS A 93 6.95 -6.43 -18.43
CA LYS A 93 7.09 -6.06 -17.02
C LYS A 93 7.15 -7.30 -16.13
N TYR A 94 8.25 -7.42 -15.38
CA TYR A 94 8.40 -8.46 -14.37
C TYR A 94 7.74 -8.05 -13.05
N PHE A 95 6.88 -8.92 -12.52
CA PHE A 95 6.32 -8.80 -11.18
C PHE A 95 6.96 -9.86 -10.27
N PRO A 96 7.64 -9.46 -9.17
CA PRO A 96 8.26 -10.40 -8.25
C PRO A 96 7.21 -11.15 -7.43
N GLU A 97 7.52 -12.35 -6.92
CA GLU A 97 6.58 -13.13 -6.10
C GLU A 97 5.97 -12.31 -4.94
N ALA A 98 4.64 -12.31 -4.83
CA ALA A 98 3.93 -11.62 -3.76
C ALA A 98 4.24 -12.28 -2.40
N ASP A 99 4.93 -11.52 -1.56
CA ASP A 99 5.23 -11.88 -0.18
C ASP A 99 4.25 -11.21 0.80
N ILE A 100 4.50 -11.35 2.09
CA ILE A 100 3.70 -10.73 3.17
C ILE A 100 3.72 -9.20 3.06
N HIS A 101 4.80 -8.62 2.54
CA HIS A 101 5.06 -7.19 2.45
C HIS A 101 4.80 -6.61 1.05
N TYR A 102 4.07 -7.32 0.18
CA TYR A 102 3.78 -6.85 -1.17
C TYR A 102 3.06 -5.49 -1.13
N GLN A 103 2.05 -5.39 -0.27
CA GLN A 103 1.27 -4.18 -0.08
C GLN A 103 2.13 -3.00 0.43
N ASP A 104 3.06 -3.25 1.36
CA ASP A 104 3.97 -2.24 1.91
C ASP A 104 4.90 -1.65 0.84
N ARG A 105 5.30 -2.48 -0.14
CA ARG A 105 6.19 -2.06 -1.22
C ARG A 105 5.49 -1.20 -2.28
N ILE A 106 4.19 -1.36 -2.43
CA ILE A 106 3.39 -0.67 -3.44
C ILE A 106 2.66 0.54 -2.86
N SER A 107 2.32 0.49 -1.58
CA SER A 107 1.60 1.54 -0.90
C SER A 107 2.55 2.46 -0.12
N GLY A 108 2.43 3.77 -0.33
CA GLY A 108 3.13 4.78 0.47
C GLY A 108 4.62 4.91 0.15
N ASP A 109 5.46 4.90 1.19
CA ASP A 109 6.90 5.21 1.09
C ASP A 109 7.77 4.02 0.62
N GLY A 110 7.17 2.86 0.36
CA GLY A 110 7.89 1.63 -0.02
C GLY A 110 8.74 1.01 1.10
N LYS A 111 8.60 1.51 2.33
CA LYS A 111 9.28 0.97 3.52
C LYS A 111 8.46 -0.18 4.11
N LEU A 112 9.15 -1.26 4.48
CA LEU A 112 8.52 -2.42 5.13
C LEU A 112 7.89 -1.98 6.46
N LEU A 113 6.61 -2.29 6.64
CA LEU A 113 5.92 -2.01 7.89
C LEU A 113 6.31 -3.08 8.93
N PRO A 114 6.35 -2.70 10.22
CA PRO A 114 6.50 -3.67 11.30
C PRO A 114 5.39 -4.74 11.26
N ASP A 115 5.72 -6.00 11.59
CA ASP A 115 4.84 -7.17 11.52
C ASP A 115 3.47 -7.00 12.20
N LYS A 116 3.40 -6.16 13.24
CA LYS A 116 2.15 -5.82 13.94
C LYS A 116 1.10 -5.15 13.03
N PHE A 117 1.52 -4.56 11.91
CA PHE A 117 0.64 -3.93 10.93
C PHE A 117 0.33 -4.85 9.74
N ASN A 118 1.06 -5.96 9.58
CA ASN A 118 0.89 -6.91 8.47
C ASN A 118 0.04 -8.12 8.87
N GLY A 119 -1.03 -7.86 9.63
CA GLY A 119 -2.00 -8.88 10.05
C GLY A 119 -1.46 -9.93 11.03
N PHE A 120 -0.32 -9.68 11.70
CA PHE A 120 0.36 -10.65 12.58
C PHE A 120 0.65 -11.99 11.87
N CYS A 121 0.97 -11.91 10.58
CA CYS A 121 1.35 -13.04 9.75
C CYS A 121 2.88 -13.08 9.64
N ASN A 122 3.47 -14.22 10.01
CA ASN A 122 4.92 -14.43 9.93
C ASN A 122 5.20 -15.84 9.41
N LEU A 123 5.92 -15.95 8.31
CA LEU A 123 6.26 -17.22 7.69
C LEU A 123 7.13 -18.11 8.59
N GLU A 124 8.02 -17.53 9.39
CA GLU A 124 8.91 -18.28 10.31
C GLU A 124 8.12 -19.01 11.40
N LYS A 125 7.08 -18.35 11.94
CA LYS A 125 6.17 -18.97 12.91
C LYS A 125 5.44 -20.16 12.30
N PHE A 126 4.97 -20.04 11.06
CA PHE A 126 4.30 -21.14 10.35
C PHE A 126 5.24 -22.34 10.11
N TYR A 127 6.51 -22.10 9.79
CA TYR A 127 7.48 -23.19 9.64
C TYR A 127 7.83 -23.87 10.96
N THR A 128 7.78 -23.15 12.08
CA THR A 128 8.08 -23.69 13.40
C THR A 128 6.93 -24.54 13.94
N ASP A 129 5.69 -24.02 13.86
CA ASP A 129 4.48 -24.72 14.32
C ASP A 129 3.29 -24.44 13.38
N PRO A 130 3.12 -25.25 12.33
CA PRO A 130 2.03 -25.08 11.36
C PRO A 130 0.66 -25.48 11.91
N ARG A 131 0.57 -26.09 13.10
CA ARG A 131 -0.69 -26.53 13.71
C ARG A 131 -1.01 -25.76 14.99
N SER A 132 -0.42 -24.57 15.13
CA SER A 132 -0.64 -23.71 16.27
C SER A 132 -2.14 -23.41 16.48
N PRO A 133 -2.65 -23.46 17.72
CA PRO A 133 -4.07 -23.26 18.02
C PRO A 133 -4.54 -21.82 17.80
N ASP A 134 -3.63 -20.89 17.50
CA ASP A 134 -3.90 -19.48 17.28
C ASP A 134 -4.47 -19.15 15.89
N GLY A 135 -4.67 -20.17 15.05
CA GLY A 135 -5.19 -20.04 13.68
C GLY A 135 -4.25 -19.31 12.73
N HIS A 136 -2.96 -19.21 13.05
CA HIS A 136 -1.97 -18.47 12.26
C HIS A 136 -1.86 -18.98 10.83
N SER A 137 -1.88 -20.30 10.62
CA SER A 137 -1.76 -20.91 9.29
C SER A 137 -2.83 -20.41 8.31
N TYR A 138 -4.08 -20.34 8.76
CA TYR A 138 -5.17 -19.81 7.95
C TYR A 138 -5.01 -18.30 7.72
N ARG A 139 -4.64 -17.55 8.76
CA ARG A 139 -4.43 -16.09 8.66
C ARG A 139 -3.33 -15.75 7.66
N LEU A 140 -2.22 -16.48 7.70
CA LEU A 140 -1.11 -16.36 6.77
C LEU A 140 -1.56 -16.68 5.33
N GLN A 141 -2.29 -17.77 5.14
CA GLN A 141 -2.79 -18.16 3.82
C GLN A 141 -3.75 -17.11 3.23
N ALA A 142 -4.69 -16.61 4.04
CA ALA A 142 -5.61 -15.56 3.62
C ALA A 142 -4.88 -14.25 3.27
N TRP A 143 -3.86 -13.89 4.05
CA TRP A 143 -3.04 -12.70 3.80
C TRP A 143 -2.27 -12.79 2.48
N ILE A 144 -1.55 -13.91 2.25
CA ILE A 144 -0.82 -14.14 1.00
C ILE A 144 -1.78 -14.19 -0.19
N PHE A 145 -2.96 -14.79 -0.03
CA PHE A 145 -3.99 -14.81 -1.07
C PHE A 145 -4.43 -13.39 -1.44
N GLY A 146 -4.70 -12.53 -0.45
CA GLY A 146 -5.03 -11.11 -0.67
C GLY A 146 -3.93 -10.38 -1.44
N ASN A 147 -2.67 -10.57 -1.07
CA ASN A 147 -1.54 -9.96 -1.76
C ASN A 147 -1.40 -10.44 -3.21
N ARG A 148 -1.67 -11.73 -3.49
CA ARG A 148 -1.67 -12.26 -4.87
C ARG A 148 -2.81 -11.67 -5.72
N VAL A 149 -3.98 -11.48 -5.13
CA VAL A 149 -5.10 -10.81 -5.81
C VAL A 149 -4.74 -9.37 -6.14
N LEU A 150 -4.13 -8.64 -5.19
CA LEU A 150 -3.65 -7.28 -5.42
C LEU A 150 -2.61 -7.22 -6.54
N GLN A 151 -1.63 -8.13 -6.51
CA GLN A 151 -0.62 -8.23 -7.57
C GLN A 151 -1.23 -8.51 -8.95
N TYR A 152 -2.24 -9.36 -9.01
CA TYR A 152 -2.93 -9.64 -10.25
C TYR A 152 -3.71 -8.42 -10.76
N ALA A 153 -4.32 -7.64 -9.87
CA ALA A 153 -4.95 -6.38 -10.21
C ALA A 153 -3.93 -5.38 -10.79
N ASP A 154 -2.75 -5.22 -10.19
CA ASP A 154 -1.69 -4.35 -10.69
C ASP A 154 -1.16 -4.80 -12.07
N ALA A 155 -1.06 -6.12 -12.28
CA ALA A 155 -0.66 -6.70 -13.55
C ALA A 155 -1.69 -6.42 -14.66
N LEU A 156 -2.99 -6.55 -14.34
CA LEU A 156 -4.07 -6.22 -15.25
C LEU A 156 -4.15 -4.72 -15.53
N GLU A 157 -3.96 -3.87 -14.51
CA GLU A 157 -3.92 -2.42 -14.70
C GLU A 157 -2.78 -2.04 -15.65
N HIS A 158 -1.59 -2.63 -15.46
CA HIS A 158 -0.47 -2.41 -16.36
C HIS A 158 -0.82 -2.83 -17.80
N LEU A 159 -1.29 -4.07 -17.99
CA LEU A 159 -1.69 -4.60 -19.30
C LEU A 159 -2.75 -3.72 -20.00
N LEU A 160 -3.78 -3.28 -19.28
CA LEU A 160 -4.87 -2.48 -19.84
C LEU A 160 -4.45 -1.03 -20.13
N SER A 161 -3.47 -0.51 -19.39
CA SER A 161 -2.99 0.87 -19.53
C SER A 161 -1.90 1.01 -20.59
N THR A 162 -1.02 0.01 -20.77
CA THR A 162 0.10 0.07 -21.73
C THR A 162 -0.06 -0.82 -22.96
N GLY A 163 -0.93 -1.84 -22.90
CA GLY A 163 -0.81 -3.01 -23.78
C GLY A 163 0.32 -3.91 -23.33
#